data_AF-A0A2R6KGN7-F1
#
_entry.id   AF-A0A2R6KGN7-F1
#
_cell.length_a   1.000
_cell.length_b   1.000
_cell.length_c   1.000
_cell.angle_alpha   90.00
_cell.angle_beta   90.00
_cell.angle_gamma   90.00
#
_symmetry.space_group_name_H-M   'P 1'
#
loop_
_entity.id
_entity.type
_entity.pdbx_description
1 polymer ?
#
loop_
_entity_poly.entity_id
_entity_poly.type
_entity_poly.pdbx_seq_one_letter_code
_entity_poly.pdbx_strand_id
1 'polypeptide(L)'
;MREYGFELALCARLEDDETLVARQLGGGVAAPANRVLDVVTVVPGPEFDDRARITPERIPAAAVESEVGPGRFRYWKRAFDCHPDRARSAVDRAVEIGFFERERRGSRDYVRQVARYPDWFGRIRAVENKPDLGAPGDLYTQLRKDVSLALVDEVVLATESHVTRAHLNRIPDEVGVWRFDPDEGIEEIRDPAPLPVAETGIELLEERPGRTDVRPVSSGEKARYRRRLAERAYGKGWRPRAYPACGRAGTTAVDGGDGLPYCAWKGRVVDPGSECGVDCDGHAAGDPPAVDREKERAARTPWVADPDGAARRQSGLDRFTN
;
A
#
# COMPACT_ATOMS: atom_id res chain seq x y z
N MET A 1 0.39 -13.57 19.94
CA MET A 1 1.56 -13.48 19.03
C MET A 1 2.33 -12.18 19.26
N ARG A 2 3.46 -11.92 18.57
CA ARG A 2 4.03 -10.54 18.49
C ARG A 2 3.31 -9.72 17.43
N GLU A 3 3.25 -8.40 17.59
CA GLU A 3 2.54 -7.47 16.67
C GLU A 3 2.93 -7.69 15.20
N TYR A 4 4.23 -7.81 14.89
CA TYR A 4 4.68 -8.05 13.52
C TYR A 4 4.20 -9.39 12.94
N GLY A 5 4.22 -10.46 13.75
CA GLY A 5 3.76 -11.78 13.32
C GLY A 5 2.25 -11.78 13.07
N PHE A 6 1.50 -11.13 13.95
CA PHE A 6 0.05 -10.96 13.83
C PHE A 6 -0.30 -10.20 12.55
N GLU A 7 0.34 -9.06 12.31
CA GLU A 7 0.13 -8.26 11.09
C GLU A 7 0.40 -9.07 9.81
N LEU A 8 1.48 -9.84 9.77
CA LEU A 8 1.81 -10.66 8.59
C LEU A 8 0.85 -11.83 8.38
N ALA A 9 0.46 -12.50 9.46
CA ALA A 9 -0.55 -13.56 9.39
C ALA A 9 -1.88 -13.00 8.89
N LEU A 10 -2.28 -11.81 9.34
CA LEU A 10 -3.48 -11.13 8.87
C LEU A 10 -3.36 -10.73 7.39
N CYS A 11 -2.21 -10.19 6.96
CA CYS A 11 -2.00 -9.86 5.56
C CYS A 11 -2.13 -11.09 4.65
N ALA A 12 -1.57 -12.22 5.06
CA ALA A 12 -1.68 -13.49 4.32
C ALA A 12 -3.13 -13.99 4.26
N ARG A 13 -3.89 -13.83 5.35
CA ARG A 13 -5.31 -14.17 5.42
C ARG A 13 -6.19 -13.28 4.53
N LEU A 14 -5.89 -11.98 4.46
CA LEU A 14 -6.65 -11.01 3.66
C LEU A 14 -6.28 -11.06 2.16
N GLU A 15 -5.28 -11.84 1.79
CA GLU A 15 -4.80 -11.92 0.41
C GLU A 15 -5.59 -12.95 -0.39
N ASP A 16 -6.37 -12.44 -1.36
CA ASP A 16 -7.20 -13.20 -2.30
C ASP A 16 -7.13 -12.64 -3.73
N ASP A 17 -7.73 -13.35 -4.69
CA ASP A 17 -7.73 -13.03 -6.12
C ASP A 17 -8.57 -11.79 -6.48
N GLU A 18 -9.27 -11.20 -5.51
CA GLU A 18 -10.09 -10.02 -5.66
C GLU A 18 -9.53 -8.80 -4.91
N THR A 19 -8.44 -8.93 -4.15
CA THR A 19 -7.98 -7.88 -3.23
C THR A 19 -6.47 -7.67 -3.28
N LEU A 20 -6.05 -6.41 -3.41
CA LEU A 20 -4.66 -6.04 -3.17
C LEU A 20 -4.44 -5.75 -1.70
N VAL A 21 -3.46 -6.42 -1.08
CA VAL A 21 -3.06 -6.18 0.31
C VAL A 21 -1.68 -5.52 0.36
N ALA A 22 -1.56 -4.45 1.12
CA ALA A 22 -0.29 -3.80 1.41
C ALA A 22 -0.22 -3.34 2.85
N ARG A 23 0.99 -3.19 3.37
CA ARG A 23 1.20 -2.79 4.76
C ARG A 23 1.93 -1.47 4.92
N GLN A 24 1.79 -0.84 6.08
CA GLN A 24 2.60 0.29 6.54
C GLN A 24 2.62 1.44 5.53
N LEU A 25 1.44 2.00 5.25
CA LEU A 25 1.24 3.08 4.28
C LEU A 25 0.89 4.38 5.00
N GLY A 26 1.41 5.52 4.54
CA GLY A 26 1.08 6.81 5.15
C GLY A 26 -0.37 7.19 4.92
N GLY A 27 -1.10 7.49 5.99
CA GLY A 27 -2.54 7.80 6.03
C GLY A 27 -2.89 9.27 6.23
N GLY A 28 -1.91 10.16 6.38
CA GLY A 28 -2.13 11.62 6.38
C GLY A 28 -2.17 12.21 4.96
N VAL A 29 -2.87 13.32 4.77
CA VAL A 29 -2.96 14.03 3.46
C VAL A 29 -1.94 15.16 3.38
N ALA A 30 -1.95 16.10 4.35
CA ALA A 30 -0.95 17.17 4.44
C ALA A 30 0.34 16.68 5.10
N ALA A 31 0.23 15.80 6.09
CA ALA A 31 1.38 15.22 6.77
C ALA A 31 1.34 13.68 6.72
N PRO A 32 1.60 13.07 5.54
CA PRO A 32 1.55 11.61 5.35
C PRO A 32 2.36 10.77 6.33
N ALA A 33 3.44 11.34 6.90
CA ALA A 33 4.31 10.65 7.85
C ALA A 33 3.75 10.64 9.28
N ASN A 34 2.77 11.50 9.60
CA ASN A 34 2.23 11.62 10.96
C ASN A 34 1.19 10.53 11.28
N ARG A 35 0.76 9.75 10.29
CA ARG A 35 -0.13 8.60 10.46
C ARG A 35 0.30 7.49 9.51
N VAL A 36 0.48 6.29 10.03
CA VAL A 36 0.74 5.07 9.25
C VAL A 36 -0.44 4.14 9.41
N LEU A 37 -1.03 3.69 8.32
CA LEU A 37 -2.04 2.63 8.26
C LEU A 37 -1.30 1.29 8.24
N ASP A 38 -1.63 0.41 9.18
CA ASP A 38 -0.91 -0.86 9.35
C ASP A 38 -1.11 -1.79 8.17
N VAL A 39 -2.37 -2.12 7.85
CA VAL A 39 -2.74 -2.91 6.68
C VAL A 39 -3.76 -2.14 5.87
N VAL A 40 -3.60 -2.16 4.55
CA VAL A 40 -4.49 -1.51 3.58
C VAL A 40 -4.89 -2.56 2.56
N THR A 41 -6.19 -2.75 2.41
CA THR A 41 -6.77 -3.55 1.33
C THR A 41 -7.37 -2.62 0.29
N VAL A 42 -7.20 -2.96 -0.99
CA VAL A 42 -7.76 -2.22 -2.13
C VAL A 42 -8.47 -3.21 -3.03
N VAL A 43 -9.78 -3.02 -3.18
CA VAL A 43 -10.59 -3.74 -4.14
C VAL A 43 -10.34 -3.14 -5.53
N PRO A 44 -9.98 -3.93 -6.55
CA PRO A 44 -9.96 -3.54 -7.95
C PRO A 44 -11.25 -2.83 -8.37
N GLY A 45 -11.10 -1.74 -9.10
CA GLY A 45 -12.17 -1.02 -9.77
C GLY A 45 -12.37 -1.48 -11.21
N PRO A 46 -13.27 -0.84 -11.96
CA PRO A 46 -13.67 -1.30 -13.30
C PRO A 46 -12.54 -1.23 -14.34
N GLU A 47 -11.59 -0.30 -14.21
CA GLU A 47 -10.46 -0.16 -15.14
C GLU A 47 -9.17 -0.79 -14.59
N PHE A 48 -9.28 -1.79 -13.70
CA PHE A 48 -8.12 -2.46 -13.10
C PHE A 48 -7.19 -3.10 -14.12
N ASP A 49 -7.74 -3.83 -15.10
CA ASP A 49 -6.96 -4.49 -16.15
C ASP A 49 -6.12 -3.49 -16.93
N ASP A 50 -6.66 -2.30 -17.20
CA ASP A 50 -5.93 -1.23 -17.89
C ASP A 50 -4.77 -0.70 -17.05
N ARG A 51 -4.93 -0.63 -15.71
CA ARG A 51 -3.82 -0.30 -14.82
C ARG A 51 -2.78 -1.39 -14.79
N ALA A 52 -3.21 -2.66 -14.70
CA ALA A 52 -2.33 -3.81 -14.58
C ALA A 52 -1.45 -3.99 -15.83
N ARG A 53 -2.00 -3.73 -17.02
CA ARG A 53 -1.27 -3.77 -18.30
C ARG A 53 -0.11 -2.77 -18.43
N ILE A 54 -0.10 -1.69 -17.64
CA ILE A 54 0.95 -0.66 -17.75
C ILE A 54 2.27 -1.21 -17.23
N THR A 55 2.29 -1.66 -15.97
CA THR A 55 3.51 -2.04 -15.25
C THR A 55 3.16 -2.74 -13.92
N PRO A 56 3.97 -3.69 -13.45
CA PRO A 56 3.85 -4.27 -12.10
C PRO A 56 4.17 -3.26 -11.00
N GLU A 57 4.82 -2.16 -11.36
CA GLU A 57 5.37 -1.18 -10.44
C GLU A 57 4.36 -0.11 -10.01
N ARG A 58 4.68 0.59 -8.92
CA ARG A 58 3.98 1.83 -8.56
C ARG A 58 4.29 2.93 -9.58
N ILE A 59 3.26 3.57 -10.12
CA ILE A 59 3.45 4.77 -10.95
C ILE A 59 3.68 5.99 -10.03
N PRO A 60 4.70 6.84 -10.30
CA PRO A 60 4.94 8.03 -9.49
C PRO A 60 3.72 8.96 -9.46
N ALA A 61 3.31 9.38 -8.25
CA ALA A 61 2.17 10.28 -8.08
C ALA A 61 2.29 11.57 -8.90
N ALA A 62 3.50 12.14 -8.97
CA ALA A 62 3.75 13.34 -9.78
C ALA A 62 3.57 13.10 -11.28
N ALA A 63 3.81 11.88 -11.79
CA ALA A 63 3.58 11.54 -13.19
C ALA A 63 2.07 11.39 -13.48
N VAL A 64 1.33 10.74 -12.58
CA VAL A 64 -0.14 10.61 -12.64
C VAL A 64 -0.84 11.96 -12.57
N GLU A 65 -0.32 12.88 -11.77
CA GLU A 65 -0.90 14.21 -11.52
C GLU A 65 -0.38 15.29 -12.48
N SER A 66 0.48 14.91 -13.43
CA SER A 66 1.02 15.83 -14.43
C SER A 66 0.03 16.14 -15.54
N GLU A 67 0.30 17.20 -16.30
CA GLU A 67 -0.39 17.57 -17.53
C GLU A 67 0.05 16.73 -18.75
N VAL A 68 0.91 15.73 -18.55
CA VAL A 68 1.31 14.78 -19.60
C VAL A 68 0.15 13.83 -19.84
N GLY A 69 -0.34 13.78 -21.08
CA GLY A 69 -1.38 12.84 -21.49
C GLY A 69 -0.91 11.95 -22.65
N PRO A 70 -1.74 11.01 -23.12
CA PRO A 70 -1.37 10.06 -24.16
C PRO A 70 -1.39 10.64 -25.58
N GLY A 71 -2.00 11.82 -25.79
CA GLY A 71 -2.22 12.36 -27.13
C GLY A 71 -0.99 12.97 -27.81
N ARG A 72 -0.12 13.67 -27.07
CA ARG A 72 1.05 14.35 -27.66
C ARG A 72 2.23 14.40 -26.70
N PHE A 73 3.43 14.39 -27.26
CA PHE A 73 4.66 14.69 -26.56
C PHE A 73 4.66 16.13 -26.02
N ARG A 74 4.93 16.30 -24.72
CA ARG A 74 5.00 17.59 -24.04
C ARG A 74 6.38 17.80 -23.44
N TYR A 75 6.87 19.04 -23.48
CA TYR A 75 8.12 19.40 -22.81
C TYR A 75 7.95 19.24 -21.30
N TRP A 76 8.68 18.28 -20.71
CA TRP A 76 8.40 17.82 -19.35
C TRP A 76 8.49 18.94 -18.31
N LYS A 77 9.42 19.90 -18.45
CA LYS A 77 9.57 21.00 -17.47
C LYS A 77 8.35 21.92 -17.36
N ARG A 78 7.40 21.84 -18.30
CA ARG A 78 6.15 22.63 -18.28
C ARG A 78 4.91 21.80 -17.94
N ALA A 79 5.08 20.51 -17.63
CA ALA A 79 3.96 19.59 -17.44
C ALA A 79 3.71 19.20 -15.97
N PHE A 80 4.54 19.66 -15.03
CA PHE A 80 4.49 19.25 -13.63
C PHE A 80 4.30 20.46 -12.72
N ASP A 81 3.42 20.30 -11.73
CA ASP A 81 3.20 21.26 -10.65
C ASP A 81 3.95 20.81 -9.38
N CYS A 82 5.26 20.64 -9.48
CA CYS A 82 6.14 20.36 -8.34
C CYS A 82 7.59 20.79 -8.61
N HIS A 83 8.45 20.67 -7.59
CA HIS A 83 9.86 21.03 -7.70
C HIS A 83 10.56 20.31 -8.89
N PRO A 84 11.42 20.99 -9.66
CA PRO A 84 12.05 20.41 -10.86
C PRO A 84 12.75 19.07 -10.66
N ASP A 85 13.42 18.86 -9.53
CA ASP A 85 14.12 17.60 -9.24
C ASP A 85 13.13 16.45 -8.97
N ARG A 86 12.01 16.75 -8.32
CA ARG A 86 10.90 15.80 -8.13
C ARG A 86 10.24 15.47 -9.47
N ALA A 87 10.02 16.47 -10.32
CA ALA A 87 9.49 16.27 -11.66
C ALA A 87 10.42 15.41 -12.52
N ARG A 88 11.74 15.68 -12.48
CA ARG A 88 12.75 14.89 -13.19
C ARG A 88 12.75 13.44 -12.71
N SER A 89 12.81 13.22 -11.41
CA SER A 89 12.79 11.86 -10.83
C SER A 89 11.52 11.10 -11.21
N ALA A 90 10.37 11.79 -11.24
CA ALA A 90 9.11 11.20 -11.67
C ALA A 90 9.10 10.87 -13.18
N VAL A 91 9.69 11.74 -14.02
CA VAL A 91 9.84 11.49 -15.46
C VAL A 91 10.75 10.28 -15.70
N ASP A 92 11.93 10.25 -15.10
CA ASP A 92 12.90 9.18 -15.31
C ASP A 92 12.31 7.84 -14.85
N ARG A 93 11.69 7.78 -13.66
CA ARG A 93 11.00 6.57 -13.19
C ARG A 93 9.81 6.18 -14.06
N ALA A 94 9.00 7.14 -14.52
CA ALA A 94 7.86 6.85 -15.38
C ALA A 94 8.29 6.32 -16.76
N VAL A 95 9.43 6.75 -17.29
CA VAL A 95 10.01 6.19 -18.52
C VAL A 95 10.56 4.78 -18.27
N GLU A 96 11.28 4.58 -17.16
CA GLU A 96 11.85 3.29 -16.76
C GLU A 96 10.77 2.20 -16.65
N ILE A 97 9.62 2.51 -16.04
CA ILE A 97 8.52 1.55 -15.87
C ILE A 97 7.55 1.51 -17.06
N GLY A 98 7.86 2.18 -18.17
CA GLY A 98 7.03 2.16 -19.37
C GLY A 98 5.70 2.93 -19.26
N PHE A 99 5.51 3.80 -18.26
CA PHE A 99 4.34 4.69 -18.19
C PHE A 99 4.47 5.90 -19.14
N PHE A 100 5.69 6.38 -19.36
CA PHE A 100 5.99 7.43 -20.32
C PHE A 100 6.88 6.92 -21.45
N GLU A 101 6.63 7.44 -22.65
CA GLU A 101 7.61 7.46 -23.74
C GLU A 101 8.38 8.79 -23.69
N ARG A 102 9.65 8.75 -24.13
CA ARG A 102 10.52 9.94 -24.23
C ARG A 102 10.95 10.17 -25.68
N GLU A 103 10.83 11.41 -26.12
CA GLU A 103 11.33 11.87 -27.41
C GLU A 103 12.26 13.07 -27.20
N ARG A 104 13.43 13.07 -27.83
CA ARG A 104 14.38 14.18 -27.76
C ARG A 104 14.30 15.04 -29.01
N ARG A 105 14.08 16.35 -28.84
CA ARG A 105 14.09 17.35 -29.92
C ARG A 105 15.17 18.39 -29.64
N GLY A 106 16.32 18.24 -30.29
CA GLY A 106 17.52 19.01 -30.01
C GLY A 106 18.02 18.80 -28.57
N SER A 107 18.06 19.85 -27.77
CA SER A 107 18.48 19.82 -26.36
C SER A 107 17.33 19.61 -25.37
N ARG A 108 16.10 19.39 -25.84
CA ARG A 108 14.89 19.30 -25.02
C ARG A 108 14.30 17.89 -25.04
N ASP A 109 13.89 17.43 -23.87
CA ASP A 109 13.17 16.16 -23.70
C ASP A 109 11.67 16.40 -23.64
N TYR A 110 10.93 15.60 -24.38
CA TYR A 110 9.48 15.58 -24.39
C TYR A 110 9.00 14.21 -23.94
N VAL A 111 7.88 14.17 -23.23
CA VAL A 111 7.28 12.93 -22.74
C VAL A 111 5.81 12.84 -23.06
N ARG A 112 5.31 11.62 -23.15
CA ARG A 112 3.90 11.29 -23.43
C ARG A 112 3.52 10.06 -22.63
N GLN A 113 2.29 10.00 -22.12
CA GLN A 113 1.78 8.76 -21.49
C GLN A 113 1.57 7.68 -22.55
N VAL A 114 1.87 6.42 -22.23
CA VAL A 114 1.56 5.29 -23.12
C VAL A 114 0.05 5.01 -23.23
N ALA A 115 -0.67 5.28 -22.14
CA ALA A 115 -2.12 5.13 -22.03
C ALA A 115 -2.69 6.22 -21.11
N ARG A 116 -4.00 6.47 -21.20
CA ARG A 116 -4.68 7.32 -20.22
C ARG A 116 -4.60 6.64 -18.84
N TYR A 117 -4.30 7.40 -17.79
CA TYR A 117 -4.34 6.87 -16.44
C TYR A 117 -5.78 6.46 -16.07
N PRO A 118 -6.02 5.18 -15.69
CA PRO A 118 -7.36 4.62 -15.49
C PRO A 118 -7.95 4.92 -14.11
N ASP A 119 -9.27 4.80 -13.99
CA ASP A 119 -10.02 4.75 -12.73
C ASP A 119 -10.13 3.31 -12.22
N TRP A 120 -9.03 2.85 -11.62
CA TRP A 120 -8.75 1.42 -11.47
C TRP A 120 -9.00 0.83 -10.08
N PHE A 121 -9.31 1.63 -9.07
CA PHE A 121 -9.50 1.15 -7.70
C PHE A 121 -10.89 1.50 -7.18
N GLY A 122 -11.47 0.60 -6.39
CA GLY A 122 -12.74 0.79 -5.69
C GLY A 122 -12.50 1.10 -4.22
N ARG A 123 -13.05 0.22 -3.36
CA ARG A 123 -12.98 0.35 -1.91
C ARG A 123 -11.54 0.23 -1.41
N ILE A 124 -11.17 1.12 -0.49
CA ILE A 124 -9.95 1.08 0.31
C ILE A 124 -10.38 0.88 1.76
N ARG A 125 -9.88 -0.18 2.41
CA ARG A 125 -10.09 -0.42 3.84
C ARG A 125 -8.75 -0.40 4.55
N ALA A 126 -8.68 0.33 5.66
CA ALA A 126 -7.55 0.27 6.59
C ALA A 126 -7.87 -0.68 7.73
N VAL A 127 -6.91 -1.54 8.09
CA VAL A 127 -6.99 -2.40 9.26
C VAL A 127 -5.86 -2.03 10.21
N GLU A 128 -6.22 -1.59 11.41
CA GLU A 128 -5.29 -1.31 12.51
C GLU A 128 -5.09 -2.58 13.32
N ASN A 129 -3.83 -2.95 13.56
CA ASN A 129 -3.51 -4.17 14.30
C ASN A 129 -3.24 -3.84 15.77
N LYS A 130 -4.02 -4.43 16.66
CA LYS A 130 -3.71 -4.42 18.10
C LYS A 130 -4.03 -5.79 18.69
N PRO A 131 -3.07 -6.75 18.66
CA PRO A 131 -3.31 -8.10 19.18
C PRO A 131 -3.67 -8.10 20.67
N ASP A 132 -3.05 -7.23 21.47
CA ASP A 132 -3.32 -7.08 22.91
C ASP A 132 -4.05 -5.75 23.23
N LEU A 133 -5.36 -5.83 23.52
CA LEU A 133 -6.16 -4.68 23.96
C LEU A 133 -5.94 -4.29 25.43
N GLY A 134 -5.22 -5.12 26.20
CA GLY A 134 -4.77 -4.78 27.56
C GLY A 134 -3.74 -3.65 27.56
N ALA A 135 -2.99 -3.48 26.47
CA ALA A 135 -2.00 -2.42 26.26
C ALA A 135 -2.31 -1.60 24.99
N PRO A 136 -3.40 -0.80 24.99
CA PRO A 136 -3.91 -0.18 23.77
C PRO A 136 -3.01 0.94 23.23
N GLY A 137 -2.16 1.55 24.07
CA GLY A 137 -1.33 2.70 23.66
C GLY A 137 -2.19 3.81 23.06
N ASP A 138 -1.80 4.29 21.88
CA ASP A 138 -2.49 5.37 21.15
C ASP A 138 -3.66 4.89 20.27
N LEU A 139 -4.04 3.61 20.32
CA LEU A 139 -5.03 2.98 19.44
C LEU A 139 -6.30 3.82 19.27
N TYR A 140 -6.96 4.17 20.37
CA TYR A 140 -8.25 4.87 20.31
C TYR A 140 -8.12 6.27 19.70
N THR A 141 -6.96 6.90 19.85
CA THR A 141 -6.67 8.18 19.21
C THR A 141 -6.40 8.02 17.73
N GLN A 142 -5.68 6.96 17.31
CA GLN A 142 -5.46 6.64 15.90
C GLN A 142 -6.77 6.34 15.17
N LEU A 143 -7.64 5.50 15.76
CA LEU A 143 -8.94 5.18 15.19
C LEU A 143 -9.82 6.44 15.02
N ARG A 144 -9.84 7.33 16.02
CA ARG A 144 -10.55 8.61 15.91
C ARG A 144 -9.96 9.52 14.82
N LYS A 145 -8.64 9.56 14.65
CA LYS A 145 -7.98 10.30 13.57
C LYS A 145 -8.40 9.77 12.19
N ASP A 146 -8.46 8.45 12.03
CA ASP A 146 -8.83 7.84 10.75
C ASP A 146 -10.30 8.10 10.39
N VAL A 147 -11.21 7.95 11.37
CA VAL A 147 -12.64 8.29 11.20
C VAL A 147 -12.82 9.78 10.91
N SER A 148 -12.15 10.65 11.68
CA SER A 148 -12.20 12.11 11.51
C SER A 148 -11.72 12.56 10.12
N LEU A 149 -10.66 11.95 9.60
CA LEU A 149 -10.15 12.27 8.28
C LEU A 149 -11.01 11.65 7.16
N ALA A 150 -11.56 10.45 7.40
CA ALA A 150 -12.33 9.68 6.42
C ALA A 150 -11.58 9.56 5.08
N LEU A 151 -10.29 9.16 5.14
CA LEU A 151 -9.45 8.98 3.96
C LEU A 151 -9.79 7.67 3.23
N VAL A 152 -10.02 6.60 3.99
CA VAL A 152 -10.39 5.27 3.50
C VAL A 152 -11.90 5.07 3.64
N ASP A 153 -12.47 4.11 2.91
CA ASP A 153 -13.92 3.85 2.96
C ASP A 153 -14.33 3.18 4.27
N GLU A 154 -13.46 2.33 4.82
CA GLU A 154 -13.73 1.56 6.03
C GLU A 154 -12.46 1.47 6.89
N VAL A 155 -12.65 1.50 8.20
CA VAL A 155 -11.59 1.28 9.19
C VAL A 155 -11.99 0.09 10.05
N VAL A 156 -11.05 -0.82 10.26
CA VAL A 156 -11.25 -2.01 11.08
C VAL A 156 -10.13 -2.10 12.10
N LEU A 157 -10.46 -2.51 13.32
CA LEU A 157 -9.50 -2.96 14.32
C LEU A 157 -9.43 -4.49 14.29
N ALA A 158 -8.24 -5.05 14.06
CA ALA A 158 -7.99 -6.49 14.22
C ALA A 158 -7.24 -6.78 15.52
N THR A 159 -7.72 -7.76 16.29
CA THR A 159 -7.14 -8.12 17.60
C THR A 159 -7.18 -9.62 17.88
N GLU A 160 -6.24 -10.15 18.67
CA GLU A 160 -6.33 -11.51 19.24
C GLU A 160 -7.15 -11.50 20.54
N SER A 161 -7.27 -10.34 21.18
CA SER A 161 -7.90 -10.21 22.49
C SER A 161 -9.38 -10.52 22.42
N HIS A 162 -9.90 -11.14 23.47
CA HIS A 162 -11.34 -11.24 23.66
C HIS A 162 -11.96 -9.84 23.76
N VAL A 163 -12.89 -9.54 22.87
CA VAL A 163 -13.51 -8.22 22.77
C VAL A 163 -14.69 -8.13 23.74
N THR A 164 -14.57 -7.25 24.74
CA THR A 164 -15.63 -7.00 25.71
C THR A 164 -16.46 -5.78 25.30
N ARG A 165 -17.65 -5.63 25.90
CA ARG A 165 -18.45 -4.40 25.74
C ARG A 165 -17.70 -3.13 26.16
N ALA A 166 -16.85 -3.22 27.18
CA ALA A 166 -16.04 -2.08 27.62
C ALA A 166 -14.99 -1.66 26.58
N HIS A 167 -14.43 -2.62 25.83
CA HIS A 167 -13.57 -2.33 24.69
C HIS A 167 -14.36 -1.62 23.59
N LEU A 168 -15.51 -2.19 23.19
CA LEU A 168 -16.37 -1.62 22.14
C LEU A 168 -16.78 -0.17 22.43
N ASN A 169 -17.12 0.16 23.68
CA ASN A 169 -17.50 1.52 24.08
C ASN A 169 -16.38 2.58 23.92
N ARG A 170 -15.12 2.17 23.74
CA ARG A 170 -13.98 3.09 23.52
C ARG A 170 -13.60 3.22 22.04
N ILE A 171 -14.14 2.35 21.19
CA ILE A 171 -13.87 2.31 19.76
C ILE A 171 -14.98 3.10 19.06
N PRO A 172 -14.67 4.05 18.14
CA PRO A 172 -15.70 4.75 17.37
C PRO A 172 -16.70 3.78 16.73
N ASP A 173 -17.98 4.15 16.65
CA ASP A 173 -19.04 3.25 16.19
C ASP A 173 -18.87 2.86 14.71
N GLU A 174 -18.20 3.71 13.92
CA GLU A 174 -17.91 3.48 12.52
C GLU A 174 -16.84 2.40 12.28
N VAL A 175 -16.02 2.11 13.29
CA VAL A 175 -14.88 1.20 13.16
C VAL A 175 -15.34 -0.25 13.33
N GLY A 176 -15.08 -1.08 12.32
CA GLY A 176 -15.30 -2.52 12.41
C GLY A 176 -14.33 -3.16 13.42
N VAL A 177 -14.72 -4.29 14.00
CA VAL A 177 -13.87 -5.01 14.96
C VAL A 177 -13.82 -6.48 14.59
N TRP A 178 -12.62 -6.96 14.32
CA TRP A 178 -12.31 -8.35 14.00
C TRP A 178 -11.52 -8.97 15.13
N ARG A 179 -11.97 -10.12 15.63
CA ARG A 179 -11.11 -11.01 16.40
C ARG A 179 -10.41 -11.94 15.41
N PHE A 180 -9.09 -11.91 15.38
CA PHE A 180 -8.29 -12.70 14.46
C PHE A 180 -7.40 -13.67 15.24
N ASP A 181 -7.50 -14.94 14.86
CA ASP A 181 -6.57 -16.00 15.23
C ASP A 181 -5.97 -16.58 13.92
N PRO A 182 -4.65 -16.72 13.79
CA PRO A 182 -4.05 -17.25 12.56
C PRO A 182 -4.49 -18.67 12.18
N ASP A 183 -4.81 -19.51 13.17
CA ASP A 183 -5.22 -20.89 13.00
C ASP A 183 -6.75 -20.99 12.78
N GLU A 184 -7.55 -20.22 13.53
CA GLU A 184 -9.02 -20.28 13.43
C GLU A 184 -9.61 -19.34 12.37
N GLY A 185 -8.97 -18.19 12.14
CA GLY A 185 -9.40 -17.16 11.20
C GLY A 185 -9.98 -15.90 11.82
N ILE A 186 -10.76 -15.18 11.01
CA ILE A 186 -11.37 -13.91 11.37
C ILE A 186 -12.81 -14.16 11.84
N GLU A 187 -13.12 -13.75 13.08
CA GLU A 187 -14.47 -13.59 13.59
C GLU A 187 -14.84 -12.11 13.58
N GLU A 188 -15.92 -11.76 12.88
CA GLU A 188 -16.43 -10.39 12.82
C GLU A 188 -17.28 -10.08 14.05
N ILE A 189 -16.75 -9.27 14.96
CA ILE A 189 -17.45 -8.85 16.19
C ILE A 189 -18.36 -7.66 15.92
N ARG A 190 -17.95 -6.77 14.99
CA ARG A 190 -18.74 -5.62 14.53
C ARG A 190 -18.34 -5.27 13.10
N ASP A 191 -19.33 -5.08 12.24
CA ASP A 191 -19.11 -4.63 10.86
C ASP A 191 -18.63 -3.16 10.82
N PRO A 192 -17.71 -2.80 9.93
CA PRO A 192 -17.33 -1.40 9.72
C PRO A 192 -18.46 -0.62 9.03
N ALA A 193 -18.68 0.62 9.46
CA ALA A 193 -19.56 1.54 8.75
C ALA A 193 -18.78 2.29 7.65
N PRO A 194 -19.40 2.55 6.48
CA PRO A 194 -18.78 3.38 5.45
C PRO A 194 -18.50 4.80 5.94
N LEU A 195 -17.28 5.30 5.71
CA LEU A 195 -16.88 6.65 6.05
C LEU A 195 -17.21 7.64 4.91
N PRO A 196 -17.48 8.93 5.22
CA PRO A 196 -17.88 9.95 4.25
C PRO A 196 -16.68 10.49 3.46
N VAL A 197 -16.11 9.67 2.58
CA VAL A 197 -14.90 9.99 1.79
C VAL A 197 -15.11 11.14 0.80
N ALA A 198 -16.36 11.41 0.43
CA ALA A 198 -16.76 12.52 -0.45
C ALA A 198 -17.03 13.84 0.27
N GLU A 199 -16.96 13.86 1.60
CA GLU A 199 -17.14 15.05 2.44
C GLU A 199 -15.80 15.60 2.93
N THR A 200 -15.79 16.80 3.50
CA THR A 200 -14.60 17.36 4.15
C THR A 200 -14.26 16.58 5.41
N GLY A 201 -13.02 16.10 5.51
CA GLY A 201 -12.50 15.47 6.72
C GLY A 201 -11.64 16.43 7.53
N ILE A 202 -11.32 16.06 8.78
CA ILE A 202 -10.40 16.82 9.63
C ILE A 202 -9.13 15.99 9.87
N GLU A 203 -7.99 16.52 9.42
CA GLU A 203 -6.67 15.95 9.68
C GLU A 203 -6.05 16.60 10.90
N LEU A 204 -5.62 15.79 11.87
CA LEU A 204 -4.81 16.25 12.99
C LEU A 204 -3.35 16.36 12.54
N LEU A 205 -2.78 17.56 12.63
CA LEU A 205 -1.40 17.85 12.21
C LEU A 205 -0.42 17.67 13.36
N GLU A 206 -0.67 18.33 14.49
CA GLU A 206 0.19 18.32 15.65
C GLU A 206 -0.64 18.46 16.94
N GLU A 207 -0.20 17.79 18.01
CA GLU A 207 -0.78 17.91 19.33
C GLU A 207 0.28 18.39 20.32
N ARG A 208 -0.07 19.41 21.11
CA ARG A 208 0.75 19.98 22.19
C ARG A 208 -0.14 20.18 23.42
N PRO A 209 0.42 20.23 24.64
CA PRO A 209 -0.38 20.52 25.83
C PRO A 209 -1.21 21.81 25.65
N GLY A 210 -2.54 21.69 25.73
CA GLY A 210 -3.48 22.81 25.57
C GLY A 210 -3.75 23.27 24.14
N ARG A 211 -3.22 22.61 23.11
CA ARG A 211 -3.44 22.98 21.70
C ARG A 211 -3.36 21.78 20.76
N THR A 212 -4.35 21.66 19.89
CA THR A 212 -4.34 20.66 18.80
C THR A 212 -4.50 21.39 17.48
N ASP A 213 -3.50 21.29 16.62
CA ASP A 213 -3.54 21.87 15.29
C ASP A 213 -4.23 20.88 14.35
N VAL A 214 -5.38 21.30 13.81
CA VAL A 214 -6.19 20.51 12.88
C VAL A 214 -6.37 21.27 11.57
N ARG A 215 -6.61 20.53 10.49
CA ARG A 215 -6.80 21.07 9.15
C ARG A 215 -7.99 20.43 8.46
N PRO A 216 -8.95 21.22 7.97
CA PRO A 216 -9.96 20.73 7.03
C PRO A 216 -9.30 20.23 5.75
N VAL A 217 -9.70 19.04 5.31
CA VAL A 217 -9.22 18.39 4.08
C VAL A 217 -10.40 18.20 3.16
N SER A 218 -10.34 18.85 2.00
CA SER A 218 -11.40 18.75 1.00
C SER A 218 -11.51 17.34 0.43
N SER A 219 -12.70 17.00 -0.08
CA SER A 219 -12.91 15.73 -0.79
C SER A 219 -12.00 15.57 -2.01
N GLY A 220 -11.65 16.66 -2.71
CA GLY A 220 -10.69 16.64 -3.81
C GLY A 220 -9.27 16.28 -3.38
N GLU A 221 -8.81 16.81 -2.24
CA GLU A 221 -7.52 16.42 -1.66
C GLU A 221 -7.52 14.96 -1.21
N LYS A 222 -8.61 14.49 -0.59
CA LYS A 222 -8.78 13.08 -0.21
C LYS A 222 -8.78 12.17 -1.44
N ALA A 223 -9.53 12.51 -2.49
CA ALA A 223 -9.56 11.73 -3.74
C ALA A 223 -8.17 11.63 -4.39
N ARG A 224 -7.42 12.74 -4.45
CA ARG A 224 -6.04 12.76 -4.94
C ARG A 224 -5.14 11.86 -4.09
N TYR A 225 -5.26 11.93 -2.76
CA TYR A 225 -4.42 11.12 -1.88
C TYR A 225 -4.81 9.65 -1.86
N ARG A 226 -6.10 9.30 -1.95
CA ARG A 226 -6.60 7.93 -2.10
C ARG A 226 -6.00 7.24 -3.33
N ARG A 227 -5.92 7.94 -4.47
CA ARG A 227 -5.19 7.44 -5.65
C ARG A 227 -3.72 7.16 -5.37
N ARG A 228 -3.04 8.04 -4.63
CA ARG A 228 -1.64 7.81 -4.22
C ARG A 228 -1.52 6.60 -3.29
N LEU A 229 -2.49 6.41 -2.39
CA LEU A 229 -2.53 5.30 -1.45
C LEU A 229 -2.74 3.97 -2.21
N ALA A 230 -3.69 3.94 -3.15
CA ALA A 230 -3.92 2.80 -4.02
C ALA A 230 -2.66 2.45 -4.85
N GLU A 231 -2.01 3.43 -5.49
CA GLU A 231 -0.75 3.21 -6.21
C GLU A 231 0.38 2.67 -5.33
N ARG A 232 0.43 3.12 -4.06
CA ARG A 232 1.37 2.56 -3.08
C ARG A 232 1.04 1.13 -2.74
N ALA A 233 -0.23 0.79 -2.55
CA ALA A 233 -0.65 -0.56 -2.27
C ALA A 233 -0.32 -1.49 -3.46
N TYR A 234 -0.63 -1.06 -4.68
CA TYR A 234 -0.33 -1.77 -5.92
C TYR A 234 1.17 -2.13 -6.01
N GLY A 235 2.07 -1.17 -5.87
CA GLY A 235 3.51 -1.47 -6.03
C GLY A 235 4.22 -2.03 -4.79
N LYS A 236 3.66 -1.90 -3.57
CA LYS A 236 4.37 -2.31 -2.34
C LYS A 236 4.11 -3.75 -1.94
N GLY A 237 2.85 -4.19 -1.96
CA GLY A 237 2.44 -5.43 -1.30
C GLY A 237 2.72 -5.44 0.21
N TRP A 238 2.71 -6.62 0.82
CA TRP A 238 2.94 -6.80 2.27
C TRP A 238 4.18 -7.64 2.61
N ARG A 239 4.61 -8.55 1.72
CA ARG A 239 5.74 -9.46 1.97
C ARG A 239 7.05 -8.69 2.24
N PRO A 240 7.93 -9.19 3.14
CA PRO A 240 9.22 -8.56 3.41
C PRO A 240 10.06 -8.34 2.15
N ARG A 241 10.88 -7.28 2.14
CA ARG A 241 11.76 -6.99 1.01
C ARG A 241 12.98 -7.88 0.90
N ALA A 242 13.46 -8.34 2.06
CA ALA A 242 14.64 -9.17 2.19
C ALA A 242 14.43 -10.11 3.38
N TYR A 243 15.06 -11.28 3.29
CA TYR A 243 15.17 -12.24 4.37
C TYR A 243 16.61 -12.24 4.90
N PRO A 244 16.81 -12.56 6.18
CA PRO A 244 18.14 -12.47 6.77
C PRO A 244 19.04 -13.60 6.23
N ALA A 245 20.30 -13.29 5.95
CA ALA A 245 21.34 -14.26 5.59
C ALA A 245 21.73 -15.08 6.84
N CYS A 246 20.88 -16.05 7.17
CA CYS A 246 21.01 -16.87 8.37
C CYS A 246 20.46 -18.27 8.10
N GLY A 247 21.24 -19.31 8.40
CA GLY A 247 20.82 -20.72 8.25
C GLY A 247 19.69 -21.15 9.19
N ARG A 248 19.22 -20.28 10.08
CA ARG A 248 18.02 -20.48 10.91
C ARG A 248 16.78 -19.79 10.33
N ALA A 249 16.93 -19.00 9.27
CA ALA A 249 15.84 -18.29 8.63
C ALA A 249 15.13 -19.20 7.61
N GLY A 250 13.81 -19.15 7.63
CA GLY A 250 12.95 -19.84 6.67
C GLY A 250 11.68 -19.03 6.42
N THR A 251 10.71 -19.64 5.75
CA THR A 251 9.35 -19.11 5.62
C THR A 251 8.33 -20.05 6.22
N THR A 252 7.17 -19.49 6.55
CA THR A 252 5.95 -20.24 6.83
C THR A 252 4.80 -19.62 6.05
N ALA A 253 3.71 -20.38 5.92
CA ALA A 253 2.47 -19.92 5.32
C ALA A 253 1.37 -19.78 6.38
N VAL A 254 0.41 -18.88 6.11
CA VAL A 254 -0.87 -18.77 6.82
C VAL A 254 -1.95 -18.73 5.75
N ASP A 255 -2.97 -19.58 5.86
CA ASP A 255 -4.07 -19.69 4.88
C ASP A 255 -3.59 -19.84 3.42
N GLY A 256 -2.53 -20.64 3.24
CA GLY A 256 -1.85 -20.83 1.96
C GLY A 256 -1.05 -19.62 1.46
N GLY A 257 -1.06 -18.48 2.16
CA GLY A 257 -0.22 -17.33 1.86
C GLY A 257 1.18 -17.52 2.43
N ASP A 258 2.14 -17.88 1.58
CA ASP A 258 3.54 -18.09 1.96
C ASP A 258 4.36 -16.79 1.95
N GLY A 259 5.57 -16.86 2.50
CA GLY A 259 6.54 -15.77 2.55
C GLY A 259 6.63 -15.10 3.91
N LEU A 260 5.98 -15.63 4.96
CA LEU A 260 6.13 -15.08 6.30
C LEU A 260 7.52 -15.46 6.86
N PRO A 261 8.36 -14.50 7.26
CA PRO A 261 9.70 -14.75 7.76
C PRO A 261 9.66 -15.50 9.09
N TYR A 262 10.15 -16.74 9.09
CA TYR A 262 10.18 -17.62 10.26
C TYR A 262 11.62 -17.84 10.73
N CYS A 263 11.84 -17.78 12.04
CA CYS A 263 13.14 -18.10 12.63
C CYS A 263 13.04 -19.41 13.42
N ALA A 264 13.74 -20.45 12.97
CA ALA A 264 13.74 -21.76 13.62
C ALA A 264 14.33 -21.70 15.05
N TRP A 265 15.28 -20.80 15.30
CA TRP A 265 15.85 -20.64 16.65
C TRP A 265 14.87 -19.98 17.63
N LYS A 266 14.09 -18.99 17.18
CA LYS A 266 13.04 -18.36 18.00
C LYS A 266 11.71 -19.12 17.99
N GLY A 267 11.55 -20.08 17.07
CA GLY A 267 10.34 -20.89 16.92
C GLY A 267 9.11 -20.12 16.46
N ARG A 268 9.26 -18.99 15.76
CA ARG A 268 8.13 -18.10 15.38
C ARG A 268 8.43 -17.20 14.19
N VAL A 269 7.39 -16.53 13.69
CA VAL A 269 7.52 -15.37 12.80
C VAL A 269 8.26 -14.23 13.50
N VAL A 270 9.17 -13.60 12.76
CA VAL A 270 10.07 -12.54 13.25
C VAL A 270 10.09 -11.37 12.27
N ASP A 271 10.33 -10.16 12.75
CA ASP A 271 10.69 -9.04 11.87
C ASP A 271 12.18 -9.12 11.49
N PRO A 272 12.54 -9.46 10.23
CA PRO A 272 13.94 -9.64 9.86
C PRO A 272 14.81 -8.42 10.13
N GLY A 273 14.26 -7.22 9.92
CA GLY A 273 15.02 -5.97 9.98
C GLY A 273 15.39 -5.54 11.39
N SER A 274 14.58 -5.93 12.39
CA SER A 274 14.78 -5.56 13.79
C SER A 274 15.23 -6.72 14.68
N GLU A 275 14.91 -7.97 14.32
CA GLU A 275 15.12 -9.12 15.18
C GLU A 275 16.22 -10.09 14.73
N CYS A 276 16.72 -9.98 13.50
CA CYS A 276 17.58 -10.99 12.86
C CYS A 276 18.86 -10.44 12.25
N GLY A 277 19.52 -9.51 12.96
CA GLY A 277 20.87 -9.02 12.62
C GLY A 277 21.99 -9.99 12.99
N VAL A 278 23.23 -9.60 12.65
CA VAL A 278 24.45 -10.36 12.98
C VAL A 278 24.70 -10.45 14.49
N ASP A 279 24.18 -9.50 15.26
CA ASP A 279 24.28 -9.47 16.73
C ASP A 279 23.23 -10.34 17.44
N CYS A 280 22.38 -11.06 16.69
CA CYS A 280 21.42 -11.98 17.29
C CYS A 280 22.15 -13.22 17.84
N ASP A 281 21.92 -13.59 19.10
CA ASP A 281 22.54 -14.77 19.73
C ASP A 281 22.28 -16.09 18.97
N GLY A 282 21.15 -16.16 18.26
CA GLY A 282 20.78 -17.30 17.42
C GLY A 282 21.29 -17.21 15.98
N HIS A 283 22.08 -16.19 15.64
CA HIS A 283 22.59 -16.00 14.28
C HIS A 283 23.52 -17.14 13.89
N ALA A 284 23.26 -17.74 12.74
CA ALA A 284 24.14 -18.71 12.12
C ALA A 284 24.31 -18.30 10.67
N ALA A 285 25.51 -17.91 10.25
CA ALA A 285 25.77 -17.49 8.87
C ALA A 285 25.28 -18.55 7.88
N GLY A 286 24.58 -18.11 6.84
CA GLY A 286 24.03 -18.96 5.81
C GLY A 286 23.28 -18.13 4.77
N ASP A 287 22.85 -18.78 3.70
CA ASP A 287 22.09 -18.12 2.66
C ASP A 287 20.68 -17.76 3.16
N PRO A 288 20.10 -16.62 2.72
CA PRO A 288 18.71 -16.31 3.00
C PRO A 288 17.79 -17.34 2.32
N PRO A 289 16.58 -17.59 2.86
CA PRO A 289 15.62 -18.48 2.23
C PRO A 289 15.28 -17.98 0.81
N ALA A 290 15.22 -18.93 -0.12
CA ALA A 290 14.83 -18.65 -1.51
C ALA A 290 13.30 -18.48 -1.60
N VAL A 291 12.84 -17.24 -1.64
CA VAL A 291 11.41 -16.89 -1.70
C VAL A 291 11.14 -16.04 -2.92
N ASP A 292 10.33 -16.57 -3.84
CA ASP A 292 9.86 -15.83 -5.02
C ASP A 292 8.57 -15.06 -4.68
N ARG A 293 8.76 -13.91 -4.03
CA ARG A 293 7.66 -13.09 -3.51
C ARG A 293 6.73 -12.54 -4.59
N GLU A 294 7.25 -12.29 -5.78
CA GLU A 294 6.47 -11.77 -6.90
C GLU A 294 5.59 -12.87 -7.47
N LYS A 295 6.14 -14.07 -7.65
CA LYS A 295 5.36 -15.24 -8.05
C LYS A 295 4.25 -15.57 -7.05
N GLU A 296 4.57 -15.59 -5.75
CA GLU A 296 3.57 -15.83 -4.70
C GLU A 296 2.45 -14.79 -4.73
N ARG A 297 2.81 -13.51 -4.89
CA ARG A 297 1.83 -12.44 -5.00
C ARG A 297 0.95 -12.56 -6.24
N ALA A 298 1.54 -12.82 -7.41
CA ALA A 298 0.81 -12.94 -8.67
C ALA A 298 -0.12 -14.17 -8.68
N ALA A 299 0.24 -15.23 -7.97
CA ALA A 299 -0.60 -16.43 -7.87
C ALA A 299 -1.83 -16.24 -6.98
N ARG A 300 -1.80 -15.27 -6.05
CA ARG A 300 -2.82 -15.09 -5.01
C ARG A 300 -3.61 -13.80 -5.10
N THR A 301 -3.21 -12.86 -5.96
CA THR A 301 -3.81 -11.52 -6.03
C THR A 301 -4.07 -11.13 -7.47
N PRO A 302 -4.90 -10.10 -7.71
CA PRO A 302 -5.10 -9.58 -9.06
C PRO A 302 -3.84 -8.87 -9.62
N TRP A 303 -2.76 -8.74 -8.86
CA TRP A 303 -1.53 -8.08 -9.33
C TRP A 303 -0.81 -8.89 -10.41
N VAL A 304 -0.41 -8.23 -11.50
CA VAL A 304 0.27 -8.85 -12.64
C VAL A 304 1.77 -8.57 -12.58
N ALA A 305 2.59 -9.62 -12.48
CA ALA A 305 4.04 -9.54 -12.38
C ALA A 305 4.74 -9.10 -13.68
N ASP A 306 4.29 -9.64 -14.82
CA ASP A 306 4.88 -9.39 -16.13
C ASP A 306 3.78 -9.05 -17.15
N PRO A 307 3.28 -7.80 -17.16
CA PRO A 307 2.28 -7.36 -18.11
C PRO A 307 2.91 -7.12 -19.49
N ASP A 308 2.15 -7.33 -20.56
CA ASP A 308 2.58 -7.10 -21.95
C ASP A 308 3.06 -5.65 -22.23
N GLY A 309 2.71 -4.71 -21.35
CA GLY A 309 2.98 -3.29 -21.48
C GLY A 309 1.93 -2.55 -22.30
N ALA A 310 1.66 -1.30 -21.94
CA ALA A 310 0.70 -0.45 -22.64
C ALA A 310 1.32 0.36 -23.81
N ALA A 311 2.63 0.23 -24.03
CA ALA A 311 3.32 0.92 -25.12
C ALA A 311 2.86 0.36 -26.48
N ARG A 312 2.45 1.25 -27.40
CA ARG A 312 2.11 0.84 -28.76
C ARG A 312 3.38 0.35 -29.46
N ARG A 313 3.44 -0.93 -29.81
CA ARG A 313 4.33 -1.36 -30.92
C ARG A 313 3.86 -0.61 -32.16
N GLN A 314 4.72 0.24 -32.70
CA GLN A 314 4.44 0.96 -33.94
C GLN A 314 4.47 -0.06 -35.11
N SER A 315 3.40 -0.83 -35.27
CA SER A 315 3.20 -1.66 -36.46
C SER A 315 2.91 -0.74 -37.64
N GLY A 316 3.86 -0.58 -38.57
CA GLY A 316 3.56 -0.04 -39.90
C GLY A 316 4.41 1.14 -40.41
N LEU A 317 5.68 1.29 -40.02
CA LEU A 317 6.59 2.12 -40.81
C LEU A 317 7.06 1.43 -42.11
N ASP A 318 6.88 0.12 -42.23
CA ASP A 318 7.19 -0.63 -43.46
C ASP A 318 6.09 -0.52 -44.54
N ARG A 319 5.01 0.23 -44.28
CA ARG A 319 3.88 0.40 -45.22
C ARG A 319 3.89 1.70 -46.03
N PHE A 320 4.91 2.54 -45.86
CA PHE A 320 5.12 3.71 -46.70
C PHE A 320 6.52 3.68 -47.32
N THR A 321 6.70 2.79 -48.28
CA THR A 321 7.66 2.96 -49.39
C THR A 321 6.90 2.83 -50.70
N ASN A 322 6.48 3.97 -51.25
CA ASN A 322 6.54 4.38 -52.66
C ASN A 322 5.71 5.65 -52.85
#